data_AF-A0AAW0JJ00-F1
#
_entry.id   AF-A0AAW0JJ00-F1
#
_cell.length_a   1.000
_cell.length_b   1.000
_cell.length_c   1.000
_cell.angle_alpha   90.00
_cell.angle_beta   90.00
_cell.angle_gamma   90.00
#
_symmetry.space_group_name_H-M   'P 1'
#
loop_
_entity.id
_entity.type
_entity.pdbx_description
1 polymer ?
#
loop_
_entity_poly.entity_id
_entity_poly.type
_entity_poly.pdbx_seq_one_letter_code
_entity_poly.pdbx_strand_id
1 'polypeptide(L)'
;MKDTLKSPPPENQTMKKASTIAIVVTTLFYLSCGGFGYAAFGDDTPGNLLTGFGFYEPYWLIDFANACIVLHLLGGYQVYSQPLFANVERWFADKFPSSGFVNDNYTLKLPLLPEIRLNLLRLCFRSIYVVSTTAIAMLFPYFNQVLGVLGALFFWPLSIYFPVEMYFKQMNIEAWTTKWILLRTFSMFCLLVTLFSLIGSIEGLITAKLS
;
A
#
# COMPACT_ATOMS: atom_id res chain seq x y z
N MET A 1 23.29 -19.12 36.75
CA MET A 1 21.88 -18.69 36.59
C MET A 1 21.38 -19.37 35.32
N LYS A 2 20.46 -20.34 35.44
CA LYS A 2 19.91 -21.07 34.29
C LYS A 2 19.03 -20.12 33.49
N ASP A 3 19.55 -19.63 32.38
CA ASP A 3 18.76 -18.91 31.39
C ASP A 3 18.39 -19.90 30.28
N THR A 4 17.35 -20.69 30.53
CA THR A 4 16.73 -21.54 29.49
C THR A 4 15.56 -20.78 28.90
N LEU A 5 15.87 -19.75 28.09
CA LEU A 5 14.88 -19.15 27.19
C LEU A 5 14.39 -20.23 26.24
N LYS A 6 13.13 -20.63 26.41
CA LYS A 6 12.45 -21.60 25.55
C LYS A 6 12.52 -21.09 24.12
N SER A 7 13.09 -21.89 23.21
CA SER A 7 13.20 -21.53 21.79
C SER A 7 11.82 -21.14 21.26
N PRO A 8 11.70 -19.99 20.56
CA PRO A 8 10.41 -19.51 20.09
C PRO A 8 9.75 -20.57 19.19
N PRO A 9 8.41 -20.69 19.23
CA PRO A 9 7.70 -21.60 18.34
C PRO A 9 8.08 -21.34 16.88
N PRO A 10 8.07 -22.37 16.01
CA PRO A 10 8.44 -22.24 14.61
C PRO A 10 7.74 -21.04 13.96
N GLU A 11 8.52 -20.23 13.24
CA GLU A 11 8.05 -18.98 12.64
C GLU A 11 6.79 -19.22 11.78
N ASN A 12 6.76 -20.31 11.01
CA ASN A 12 5.61 -20.68 10.18
C ASN A 12 4.31 -20.87 10.99
N GLN A 13 4.36 -21.40 12.21
CA GLN A 13 3.18 -21.60 13.06
C GLN A 13 2.70 -20.27 13.63
N THR A 14 3.63 -19.47 14.14
CA THR A 14 3.34 -18.16 14.71
C THR A 14 2.79 -17.22 13.63
N MET A 15 3.46 -17.13 12.47
CA MET A 15 3.03 -16.32 11.34
C MET A 15 1.70 -16.79 10.78
N LYS A 16 1.47 -18.10 10.63
CA LYS A 16 0.18 -18.61 10.15
C LYS A 16 -0.95 -18.22 11.10
N LYS A 17 -0.75 -18.38 12.41
CA LYS A 17 -1.75 -17.97 13.42
C LYS A 17 -2.02 -16.47 13.37
N ALA A 18 -0.97 -15.65 13.35
CA ALA A 18 -1.10 -14.20 13.25
C ALA A 18 -1.84 -13.78 11.98
N SER A 19 -1.46 -14.33 10.82
CA SER A 19 -2.11 -14.06 9.54
C SER A 19 -3.57 -14.50 9.52
N THR A 20 -3.90 -15.68 10.06
CA THR A 20 -5.30 -16.13 10.14
C THR A 20 -6.13 -15.19 10.99
N ILE A 21 -5.65 -14.80 12.18
CA ILE A 21 -6.35 -13.86 13.04
C ILE A 21 -6.51 -12.51 12.33
N ALA A 22 -5.44 -11.99 11.73
CA ALA A 22 -5.47 -10.71 11.02
C ALA A 22 -6.49 -10.72 9.88
N ILE A 23 -6.52 -11.78 9.07
CA ILE A 23 -7.48 -11.91 7.96
C ILE A 23 -8.91 -11.96 8.49
N VAL A 24 -9.19 -12.76 9.54
CA VAL A 24 -10.53 -12.86 10.13
C VAL A 24 -11.00 -11.51 10.68
N VAL A 25 -10.17 -10.85 11.48
CA VAL A 25 -10.50 -9.54 12.05
C VAL A 25 -10.72 -8.50 10.96
N THR A 26 -9.84 -8.44 9.96
CA THR A 26 -9.95 -7.48 8.84
C THR A 26 -11.21 -7.75 8.00
N THR A 27 -11.55 -9.02 7.77
CA THR A 27 -12.75 -9.41 7.02
C THR A 27 -14.01 -9.00 7.75
N LEU A 28 -14.09 -9.29 9.05
CA LEU A 28 -15.22 -8.87 9.88
C LEU A 28 -15.35 -7.35 9.91
N PHE A 29 -14.24 -6.64 10.08
CA PHE A 29 -14.22 -5.19 10.08
C PHE A 29 -14.76 -4.61 8.76
N TYR A 30 -14.25 -5.06 7.60
CA TYR A 30 -14.73 -4.58 6.31
C TYR A 30 -16.19 -4.94 6.04
N LEU A 31 -16.62 -6.15 6.43
CA LEU A 31 -18.02 -6.55 6.28
C LEU A 31 -18.93 -5.70 7.17
N SER A 32 -18.52 -5.38 8.40
CA SER A 32 -19.26 -4.49 9.29
C SER A 32 -19.31 -3.07 8.74
N CYS A 33 -18.20 -2.51 8.26
CA CYS A 33 -18.17 -1.17 7.66
C CYS A 33 -19.08 -1.09 6.42
N GLY A 34 -19.02 -2.08 5.53
CA GLY A 34 -19.90 -2.14 4.35
C GLY A 34 -21.37 -2.34 4.71
N GLY A 35 -21.65 -3.27 5.63
CA GLY A 35 -23.02 -3.59 6.06
C GLY A 35 -23.69 -2.44 6.80
N PHE A 36 -23.00 -1.79 7.74
CA PHE A 36 -23.52 -0.61 8.45
C PHE A 36 -23.60 0.62 7.56
N GLY A 37 -22.64 0.82 6.65
CA GLY A 37 -22.69 1.88 5.65
C GLY A 37 -23.95 1.75 4.78
N TYR A 38 -24.19 0.56 4.23
CA TYR A 38 -25.39 0.28 3.45
C TYR A 38 -26.68 0.39 4.28
N ALA A 39 -26.69 -0.07 5.54
CA ALA A 39 -27.85 0.07 6.41
C ALA A 39 -28.19 1.54 6.73
N ALA A 40 -27.19 2.42 6.75
CA ALA A 40 -27.36 3.85 7.03
C ALA A 40 -27.76 4.67 5.80
N PHE A 41 -27.19 4.38 4.63
CA PHE A 41 -27.35 5.19 3.42
C PHE A 41 -28.09 4.51 2.26
N GLY A 42 -28.33 3.19 2.35
CA GLY A 42 -28.96 2.42 1.28
C GLY A 42 -28.17 2.48 -0.03
N ASP A 43 -28.88 2.57 -1.15
CA ASP A 43 -28.31 2.65 -2.49
C ASP A 43 -27.50 3.94 -2.74
N ASP A 44 -27.70 4.97 -1.92
CA ASP A 44 -26.99 6.25 -1.99
C ASP A 44 -25.65 6.26 -1.22
N THR A 45 -25.14 5.08 -0.82
CA THR A 45 -23.90 4.97 -0.05
C THR A 45 -22.70 5.56 -0.81
N PRO A 46 -22.05 6.62 -0.29
CA PRO A 46 -20.93 7.25 -0.98
C PRO A 46 -19.66 6.40 -0.86
N GLY A 47 -18.80 6.46 -1.88
CA GLY A 47 -17.51 5.76 -1.87
C GLY A 47 -16.55 6.22 -0.75
N ASN A 48 -16.74 7.44 -0.23
CA ASN A 48 -16.17 7.85 1.06
C ASN A 48 -17.33 8.04 2.04
N LEU A 49 -17.46 7.14 3.02
CA LEU A 49 -18.56 7.18 3.99
C LEU A 49 -18.65 8.52 4.75
N LEU A 50 -17.51 9.19 4.98
CA LEU A 50 -17.49 10.47 5.70
C LEU A 50 -18.18 11.60 4.93
N THR A 51 -18.27 11.53 3.59
CA THR A 51 -18.97 12.55 2.81
C THR A 51 -20.49 12.40 2.92
N GLY A 52 -21.00 11.22 3.28
CA GLY A 52 -22.44 10.99 3.48
C GLY A 52 -22.99 11.61 4.75
N PHE A 53 -22.14 11.90 5.74
CA PHE A 53 -22.55 12.46 7.04
C PHE A 53 -22.48 13.99 7.11
N GLY A 54 -22.09 14.68 6.02
CA GLY A 54 -21.86 16.14 6.00
C GLY A 54 -23.05 17.02 6.38
N PHE A 55 -24.25 16.45 6.54
CA PHE A 55 -25.49 17.14 6.93
C PHE A 55 -25.94 16.85 8.39
N TYR A 56 -25.27 15.96 9.13
CA TYR A 56 -25.68 15.57 10.50
C TYR A 56 -24.74 16.12 11.57
N GLU A 57 -25.34 16.78 12.57
CA GLU A 57 -24.70 17.49 13.69
C GLU A 57 -24.00 16.54 14.69
N PRO A 58 -22.82 16.00 14.34
CA PRO A 58 -21.63 16.61 14.92
C PRO A 58 -20.45 16.67 13.94
N TYR A 59 -20.20 17.86 13.39
CA TYR A 59 -19.03 18.15 12.56
C TYR A 59 -17.69 17.77 13.24
N TRP A 60 -17.62 17.87 14.58
CA TRP A 60 -16.41 17.52 15.34
C TRP A 60 -16.00 16.05 15.18
N LEU A 61 -16.95 15.13 15.02
CA LEU A 61 -16.67 13.70 14.89
C LEU A 61 -16.10 13.39 13.50
N ILE A 62 -16.63 14.07 12.47
CA ILE A 62 -16.12 14.01 11.10
C ILE A 62 -14.71 14.61 11.04
N ASP A 63 -14.49 15.76 11.68
CA ASP A 63 -13.18 16.42 11.75
C ASP A 63 -12.16 15.55 12.48
N PHE A 64 -12.55 14.92 13.59
CA PHE A 64 -11.70 13.98 14.31
C PHE A 64 -11.35 12.75 13.46
N ALA A 65 -12.32 12.18 12.74
CA ALA A 65 -12.09 11.06 11.83
C ALA A 65 -11.13 11.45 10.69
N ASN A 66 -11.31 12.63 10.10
CA ASN A 66 -10.41 13.17 9.09
C ASN A 66 -8.99 13.40 9.65
N ALA A 67 -8.85 13.92 10.87
CA ALA A 67 -7.55 14.08 11.52
C ALA A 67 -6.85 12.73 11.75
N CYS A 68 -7.59 11.69 12.14
CA CYS A 68 -7.07 10.33 12.26
C CYS A 68 -6.59 9.77 10.91
N ILE A 69 -7.37 9.98 9.83
CA ILE A 69 -6.98 9.58 8.46
C ILE A 69 -5.69 10.29 8.05
N VAL A 70 -5.58 11.60 8.26
CA VAL A 70 -4.37 12.37 7.94
C VAL A 70 -3.17 11.82 8.70
N LEU A 71 -3.29 11.61 10.01
CA LEU A 71 -2.21 11.05 10.82
C LEU A 71 -1.78 9.66 10.34
N HIS A 72 -2.74 8.78 10.04
CA HIS A 72 -2.48 7.45 9.51
C HIS A 72 -1.75 7.50 8.15
N LEU A 73 -2.22 8.34 7.22
CA LEU A 73 -1.64 8.49 5.90
C LEU A 73 -0.23 9.09 5.95
N LEU A 74 0.03 10.05 6.84
CA LEU A 74 1.37 10.59 7.06
C LEU A 74 2.35 9.50 7.54
N GLY A 75 1.91 8.68 8.49
CA GLY A 75 2.69 7.52 8.95
C GLY A 75 2.97 6.53 7.83
N GLY A 76 1.94 6.19 7.04
CA GLY A 76 2.06 5.33 5.86
C GLY A 76 3.04 5.89 4.83
N TYR A 77 2.88 7.16 4.43
CA TYR A 77 3.77 7.84 3.49
C TYR A 77 5.23 7.76 3.94
N GLN A 78 5.49 8.01 5.24
CA GLN A 78 6.84 7.95 5.77
C GLN A 78 7.42 6.53 5.67
N VAL A 79 6.69 5.51 6.10
CA VAL A 79 7.13 4.10 6.07
C VAL A 79 7.36 3.61 4.65
N TYR A 80 6.44 3.89 3.72
CA TYR A 80 6.57 3.46 2.32
C TYR A 80 7.68 4.20 1.56
N SER A 81 7.97 5.45 1.93
CA SER A 81 9.05 6.22 1.29
C SER A 81 10.45 5.74 1.69
N GLN A 82 10.64 5.21 2.90
CA GLN A 82 11.98 4.82 3.38
C GLN A 82 12.69 3.78 2.49
N PRO A 83 12.08 2.64 2.11
CA PRO A 83 12.73 1.68 1.24
C PRO A 83 13.04 2.24 -0.14
N LEU A 84 12.17 3.10 -0.68
CA LEU A 84 12.37 3.74 -1.97
C LEU A 84 13.59 4.68 -1.93
N PHE A 85 13.69 5.50 -0.88
CA PHE A 85 14.84 6.37 -0.66
C PHE A 85 16.13 5.57 -0.49
N ALA A 86 16.11 4.51 0.31
CA ALA A 86 17.26 3.66 0.53
C ALA A 86 17.74 2.97 -0.76
N ASN A 87 16.81 2.46 -1.57
CA ASN A 87 17.13 1.80 -2.84
C ASN A 87 17.73 2.78 -3.86
N VAL A 88 17.15 3.98 -3.98
CA VAL A 88 17.64 4.99 -4.92
C VAL A 88 19.01 5.51 -4.47
N GLU A 89 19.18 5.82 -3.19
CA GLU A 89 20.46 6.29 -2.65
C GLU A 89 21.56 5.24 -2.86
N ARG A 90 21.28 3.97 -2.56
CA ARG A 90 22.21 2.87 -2.81
C ARG A 90 22.57 2.75 -4.30
N TRP A 91 21.59 2.83 -5.18
CA TRP A 91 21.81 2.73 -6.62
C TRP A 91 22.70 3.86 -7.15
N PHE A 92 22.47 5.10 -6.70
CA PHE A 92 23.33 6.23 -7.06
C PHE A 92 24.74 6.12 -6.47
N ALA A 93 24.86 5.64 -5.23
CA ALA A 93 26.16 5.42 -4.58
C ALA A 93 26.99 4.36 -5.32
N ASP A 94 26.36 3.24 -5.71
CA ASP A 94 27.01 2.16 -6.46
C ASP A 94 27.40 2.61 -7.88
N LYS A 95 26.58 3.44 -8.52
CA LYS A 95 26.80 3.89 -9.91
C LYS A 95 27.77 5.07 -10.03
N PHE A 96 27.82 5.96 -9.05
CA PHE A 96 28.66 7.17 -9.06
C PHE A 96 29.49 7.32 -7.79
N PRO A 97 30.40 6.37 -7.51
CA PRO A 97 31.18 6.32 -6.27
C PRO A 97 32.14 7.51 -6.09
N SER A 98 32.58 8.14 -7.19
CA SER A 98 33.50 9.28 -7.17
C SER A 98 32.80 10.66 -7.13
N SER A 99 31.47 10.72 -7.14
CA SER A 99 30.75 11.99 -7.21
C SER A 99 30.52 12.60 -5.82
N GLY A 100 31.05 13.80 -5.59
CA GLY A 100 30.83 14.54 -4.34
C GLY A 100 29.36 14.87 -4.07
N PHE A 101 28.55 15.05 -5.12
CA PHE A 101 27.10 15.28 -4.98
C PHE A 101 26.36 14.10 -4.29
N VAL A 102 26.82 12.86 -4.51
CA VAL A 102 26.20 11.64 -3.98
C VAL A 102 26.80 11.26 -2.63
N ASN A 103 28.12 11.41 -2.44
CA ASN A 103 28.83 10.88 -1.28
C ASN A 103 29.25 11.94 -0.24
N ASP A 104 29.28 13.23 -0.59
CA ASP A 104 29.64 14.26 0.38
C ASP A 104 28.47 14.57 1.31
N ASN A 105 28.77 14.57 2.61
CA ASN A 105 27.87 15.03 3.66
C ASN A 105 28.32 16.41 4.12
N TYR A 106 27.58 17.45 3.75
CA TYR A 106 27.78 18.81 4.20
C TYR A 106 27.22 18.98 5.61
N THR A 107 28.02 19.45 6.55
CA THR A 107 27.58 19.70 7.93
C THR A 107 27.19 21.16 8.08
N LEU A 108 25.91 21.43 8.29
CA LEU A 108 25.39 22.77 8.50
C LEU A 108 25.27 23.01 10.01
N LYS A 109 26.16 23.86 10.54
CA LYS A 109 26.13 24.31 11.94
C LYS A 109 25.30 25.59 12.02
N LEU A 110 24.05 25.46 12.45
CA LEU A 110 23.17 26.58 12.76
C LEU A 110 23.29 26.89 14.27
N PRO A 111 23.32 28.17 14.69
CA PRO A 111 23.66 28.56 16.06
C PRO A 111 22.64 28.12 17.14
N LEU A 112 21.51 27.51 16.77
CA LEU A 112 20.43 27.09 17.68
C LEU A 112 19.88 25.68 17.39
N LEU A 113 20.47 24.93 16.44
CA LEU A 113 19.97 23.62 16.02
C LEU A 113 21.10 22.58 16.03
N PRO A 114 20.78 21.29 16.28
CA PRO A 114 21.76 20.20 16.20
C PRO A 114 22.39 20.13 14.80
N GLU A 115 23.64 19.64 14.72
CA GLU A 115 24.40 19.55 13.47
C GLU A 115 23.61 18.81 12.39
N ILE A 116 23.20 19.51 11.33
CA ILE A 116 22.44 18.92 10.24
C ILE A 116 23.41 18.37 9.20
N ARG A 117 23.47 17.04 9.08
CA ARG A 117 24.20 16.36 7.99
C ARG A 117 23.34 16.35 6.75
N LEU A 118 23.65 17.22 5.80
CA LEU A 118 22.95 17.34 4.53
C LEU A 118 23.75 16.64 3.43
N ASN A 119 23.06 15.77 2.71
CA ASN A 119 23.56 15.19 1.48
C ASN A 119 22.71 15.77 0.34
N LEU A 120 23.37 16.37 -0.67
CA LEU A 120 22.69 17.12 -1.72
C LEU A 120 21.77 16.22 -2.55
N LEU A 121 22.21 15.00 -2.89
CA LEU A 121 21.37 14.00 -3.54
C LEU A 121 20.11 13.73 -2.71
N ARG A 122 20.27 13.47 -1.40
CA ARG A 122 19.14 13.18 -0.50
C ARG A 122 18.15 14.32 -0.43
N LEU A 123 18.62 15.57 -0.37
CA LEU A 123 17.77 16.75 -0.34
C LEU A 123 17.01 16.93 -1.66
N CYS A 124 17.74 16.99 -2.78
CA CYS A 124 17.14 17.18 -4.11
C CYS A 124 16.15 16.06 -4.43
N PHE A 125 16.52 14.81 -4.20
CA PHE A 125 15.67 13.67 -4.50
C PHE A 125 14.38 13.67 -3.66
N ARG A 126 14.48 13.91 -2.35
CA ARG A 126 13.29 14.00 -1.48
C ARG A 126 12.37 15.15 -1.88
N SER A 127 12.92 16.32 -2.20
CA SER A 127 12.12 17.46 -2.68
C SER A 127 11.42 17.16 -4.00
N ILE A 128 12.12 16.59 -4.98
CA ILE A 128 11.54 16.19 -6.27
C ILE A 128 10.47 15.11 -6.07
N TYR A 129 10.70 14.16 -5.17
CA TYR A 129 9.73 13.12 -4.84
C TYR A 129 8.44 13.70 -4.24
N VAL A 130 8.55 14.61 -3.27
CA VAL A 130 7.38 15.29 -2.68
C VAL A 130 6.65 16.11 -3.74
N VAL A 131 7.37 16.96 -4.49
CA VAL A 131 6.76 17.80 -5.54
C VAL A 131 6.06 16.95 -6.60
N SER A 132 6.67 15.84 -7.05
CA SER A 132 6.06 14.97 -8.06
C SER A 132 4.84 14.23 -7.52
N THR A 133 4.90 13.68 -6.30
CA THR A 133 3.73 13.01 -5.68
C THR A 133 2.59 13.99 -5.42
N THR A 134 2.87 15.22 -4.99
CA THR A 134 1.87 16.29 -4.85
C THR A 134 1.27 16.70 -6.19
N ALA A 135 2.09 16.85 -7.24
CA ALA A 135 1.60 17.18 -8.57
C ALA A 135 0.69 16.08 -9.14
N ILE A 136 1.04 14.80 -8.94
CA ILE A 136 0.20 13.67 -9.34
C ILE A 136 -1.12 13.68 -8.57
N ALA A 137 -1.09 13.94 -7.25
CA ALA A 137 -2.30 14.02 -6.44
C ALA A 137 -3.23 15.15 -6.89
N MET A 138 -2.68 16.31 -7.27
CA MET A 138 -3.46 17.43 -7.85
C MET A 138 -4.02 17.09 -9.23
N LEU A 139 -3.26 16.37 -10.06
CA LEU A 139 -3.70 15.97 -11.39
C LEU A 139 -4.78 14.88 -11.35
N PHE A 140 -4.80 14.00 -10.34
CA PHE A 140 -5.76 12.90 -10.22
C PHE A 140 -6.41 12.86 -8.83
N PRO A 141 -7.34 13.79 -8.50
CA PRO A 141 -8.02 13.85 -7.21
C PRO A 141 -9.15 12.80 -7.06
N TYR A 142 -9.03 11.64 -7.71
CA TYR A 142 -10.04 10.58 -7.78
C TYR A 142 -9.57 9.34 -7.02
N PHE A 143 -9.52 9.45 -5.70
CA PHE A 143 -8.89 8.43 -4.83
C PHE A 143 -9.46 7.03 -5.06
N ASN A 144 -10.79 6.89 -5.09
CA ASN A 144 -11.46 5.59 -5.23
C ASN A 144 -11.20 4.94 -6.59
N GLN A 145 -11.28 5.73 -7.67
CA GLN A 145 -11.05 5.24 -9.03
C GLN A 145 -9.58 4.84 -9.24
N VAL A 146 -8.64 5.65 -8.74
CA VAL A 146 -7.20 5.33 -8.80
C VAL A 146 -6.88 4.06 -8.01
N LEU A 147 -7.44 3.91 -6.80
CA LEU A 147 -7.29 2.68 -6.02
C LEU A 147 -7.89 1.46 -6.73
N GLY A 148 -9.04 1.62 -7.40
CA GLY A 148 -9.64 0.57 -8.22
C GLY A 148 -8.72 0.10 -9.34
N VAL A 149 -8.16 1.04 -10.11
CA VAL A 149 -7.21 0.75 -11.20
C VAL A 149 -5.94 0.08 -10.67
N LEU A 150 -5.29 0.66 -9.65
CA LEU A 150 -4.06 0.11 -9.08
C LEU A 150 -4.31 -1.26 -8.44
N GLY A 151 -5.43 -1.41 -7.73
CA GLY A 151 -5.87 -2.67 -7.14
C GLY A 151 -6.02 -3.76 -8.19
N ALA A 152 -6.74 -3.49 -9.28
CA ALA A 152 -6.87 -4.43 -10.38
C ALA A 152 -5.53 -4.73 -11.06
N LEU A 153 -4.69 -3.73 -11.34
CA LEU A 153 -3.39 -3.94 -11.98
C LEU A 153 -2.45 -4.84 -11.15
N PHE A 154 -2.40 -4.65 -9.84
CA PHE A 154 -1.44 -5.34 -8.99
C PHE A 154 -1.97 -6.63 -8.35
N PHE A 155 -3.28 -6.76 -8.19
CA PHE A 155 -3.89 -7.90 -7.49
C PHE A 155 -3.53 -9.23 -8.14
N TRP A 156 -3.78 -9.41 -9.43
CA TRP A 156 -3.47 -10.68 -10.09
C TRP A 156 -1.98 -11.02 -10.10
N PRO A 157 -1.07 -10.16 -10.59
CA PRO A 157 0.34 -10.54 -10.70
C PRO A 157 0.99 -10.77 -9.34
N LEU A 158 0.71 -9.93 -8.33
CA LEU A 158 1.39 -9.97 -7.04
C LEU A 158 0.71 -10.89 -6.01
N SER A 159 -0.62 -10.91 -5.95
CA SER A 159 -1.34 -11.69 -4.93
C SER A 159 -1.67 -13.11 -5.38
N ILE A 160 -1.77 -13.36 -6.69
CA ILE A 160 -2.22 -14.64 -7.23
C ILE A 160 -1.11 -15.33 -8.05
N TYR A 161 -0.70 -14.74 -9.17
CA TYR A 161 0.22 -15.38 -10.11
C TYR A 161 1.58 -15.68 -9.49
N PHE A 162 2.24 -14.68 -8.90
CA PHE A 162 3.58 -14.83 -8.36
C PHE A 162 3.65 -15.85 -7.20
N PRO A 163 2.75 -15.83 -6.19
CA PRO A 163 2.75 -16.84 -5.14
C PRO A 163 2.43 -18.26 -5.66
N VAL A 164 1.52 -18.40 -6.63
CA VAL A 164 1.20 -19.71 -7.24
C VAL A 164 2.40 -20.28 -7.99
N GLU A 165 3.09 -19.47 -8.78
CA GLU A 165 4.31 -19.90 -9.49
C GLU A 165 5.46 -20.22 -8.52
N MET A 166 5.62 -19.41 -7.47
CA MET A 166 6.60 -19.68 -6.42
C MET A 166 6.30 -21.01 -5.72
N TYR A 167 5.02 -21.29 -5.44
CA TYR A 167 4.58 -22.54 -4.83
C TYR A 167 4.84 -23.75 -5.74
N PHE A 168 4.57 -23.64 -7.05
CA PHE A 168 4.89 -24.70 -8.01
C PHE A 168 6.38 -25.01 -8.06
N LYS A 169 7.24 -23.97 -8.11
CA LYS A 169 8.70 -24.13 -8.11
C LYS A 169 9.23 -24.70 -6.79
N GLN A 170 8.75 -24.22 -5.65
CA GLN A 170 9.23 -24.66 -4.35
C GLN A 170 8.83 -26.10 -4.02
N MET A 171 7.62 -26.51 -4.42
CA MET A 171 7.08 -27.84 -4.14
C MET A 171 7.34 -28.85 -5.27
N ASN A 172 8.02 -28.45 -6.36
CA ASN A 172 8.25 -29.26 -7.56
C ASN A 172 6.98 -29.98 -8.04
N ILE A 173 5.88 -29.23 -8.15
CA ILE A 173 4.60 -29.81 -8.57
C ILE A 173 4.66 -30.15 -10.06
N GLU A 174 4.48 -31.43 -10.38
CA GLU A 174 4.41 -31.90 -11.75
C GLU A 174 3.22 -31.31 -12.50
N ALA A 175 3.44 -31.00 -13.77
CA ALA A 175 2.40 -30.52 -14.67
C ALA A 175 1.27 -31.56 -14.76
N TRP A 176 0.04 -31.09 -14.93
CA TRP A 176 -1.17 -31.93 -15.06
C TRP A 176 -1.60 -32.72 -13.82
N THR A 177 -0.93 -32.54 -12.68
CA THR A 177 -1.48 -33.03 -11.41
C THR A 177 -2.76 -32.28 -11.04
N THR A 178 -3.65 -32.90 -10.27
CA THR A 178 -4.92 -32.27 -9.82
C THR A 178 -4.69 -30.93 -9.13
N LYS A 179 -3.62 -30.83 -8.30
CA LYS A 179 -3.24 -29.58 -7.62
C LYS A 179 -2.77 -28.51 -8.61
N TRP A 180 -2.00 -28.91 -9.62
CA TRP A 180 -1.56 -28.00 -10.68
C TRP A 180 -2.74 -27.45 -11.47
N ILE A 181 -3.65 -28.32 -11.91
CA ILE A 181 -4.85 -27.91 -12.68
C ILE A 181 -5.72 -26.98 -11.83
N LEU A 182 -5.98 -27.32 -10.57
CA LEU A 182 -6.81 -26.50 -9.68
C LEU A 182 -6.22 -25.09 -9.50
N LEU A 183 -4.93 -24.98 -9.14
CA LEU A 183 -4.28 -23.70 -8.90
C LEU A 183 -4.12 -22.87 -10.18
N ARG A 184 -3.86 -23.53 -11.32
CA ARG A 184 -3.77 -22.86 -12.63
C ARG A 184 -5.14 -22.33 -13.05
N THR A 185 -6.21 -23.12 -12.94
CA THR A 185 -7.58 -22.69 -13.25
C THR A 185 -8.01 -21.54 -12.34
N PHE A 186 -7.74 -21.62 -11.03
CA PHE A 186 -8.01 -20.53 -10.09
C PHE A 186 -7.28 -19.24 -10.49
N SER A 187 -5.99 -19.32 -10.81
CA SER A 187 -5.21 -18.15 -11.26
C SER A 187 -5.77 -17.53 -12.54
N MET A 188 -6.16 -18.35 -13.52
CA MET A 188 -6.77 -17.86 -14.76
C MET A 188 -8.15 -17.25 -14.54
N PHE A 189 -8.97 -17.81 -13.65
CA PHE A 189 -10.25 -17.22 -13.27
C PHE A 189 -10.05 -15.85 -12.61
N CYS A 190 -9.13 -15.74 -11.65
CA CYS A 190 -8.79 -14.46 -11.03
C CYS A 190 -8.27 -13.45 -12.05
N LEU A 191 -7.51 -13.88 -13.07
CA LEU A 191 -7.08 -12.99 -14.16
C LEU A 191 -8.27 -12.36 -14.87
N LEU A 192 -9.26 -13.18 -15.26
CA LEU A 192 -10.45 -12.69 -15.97
C LEU A 192 -11.26 -11.70 -15.12
N VAL A 193 -11.48 -12.01 -13.84
CA VAL A 193 -12.16 -11.10 -12.91
C VAL A 193 -11.39 -9.79 -12.76
N THR A 194 -10.07 -9.87 -12.68
CA THR A 194 -9.19 -8.71 -12.54
C THR A 194 -9.20 -7.83 -13.78
N LEU A 195 -9.20 -8.43 -14.98
CA LEU A 195 -9.33 -7.69 -16.24
C LEU A 195 -10.67 -6.98 -16.34
N PHE A 196 -11.76 -7.64 -15.94
CA PHE A 196 -13.08 -7.01 -15.89
C PHE A 196 -13.12 -5.83 -14.92
N SER A 197 -12.57 -6.01 -13.72
CA SER A 197 -12.45 -4.94 -12.71
C SER A 197 -11.58 -3.78 -13.19
N LEU A 198 -10.50 -4.06 -13.93
CA LEU A 198 -9.62 -3.05 -14.51
C LEU A 198 -10.37 -2.19 -15.54
N ILE A 199 -11.12 -2.83 -16.45
CA ILE A 199 -11.93 -2.12 -17.45
C ILE A 199 -12.95 -1.21 -16.77
N GLY A 200 -13.69 -1.72 -15.77
CA GLY A 200 -14.65 -0.92 -15.02
C GLY A 200 -14.00 0.25 -14.26
N SER A 201 -12.81 0.04 -13.68
CA SER A 201 -12.10 1.11 -12.96
C SER A 201 -11.56 2.18 -13.89
N ILE A 202 -11.11 1.80 -15.10
CA ILE A 202 -10.65 2.75 -16.13
C ILE A 202 -11.84 3.57 -16.66
N GLU A 203 -12.97 2.93 -16.95
CA GLU A 203 -14.19 3.62 -17.37
C GLU A 203 -14.62 4.63 -16.30
N GLY A 204 -14.70 4.21 -15.03
CA GLY A 204 -15.04 5.12 -13.93
C GLY A 204 -14.06 6.28 -13.76
N LEU A 205 -12.77 6.08 -14.04
CA LEU A 205 -11.77 7.15 -14.02
C LEU A 205 -11.95 8.14 -15.18
N ILE A 206 -12.25 7.64 -16.38
CA ILE A 206 -12.50 8.47 -17.58
C ILE A 206 -13.76 9.30 -17.39
N THR A 207 -14.85 8.67 -16.92
CA THR A 207 -16.12 9.34 -16.66
C THR A 207 -15.98 10.40 -15.57
N ALA A 208 -15.25 10.12 -14.48
CA ALA A 208 -14.96 11.11 -13.45
C ALA A 208 -14.10 12.28 -13.93
N LYS A 209 -13.21 12.05 -14.91
CA LYS A 209 -12.36 13.09 -15.54
C LYS A 209 -13.11 14.01 -16.49
N LEU A 210 -14.16 13.51 -17.14
CA LEU A 210 -14.94 14.22 -18.16
C LEU A 210 -16.19 14.91 -17.61
N SER A 211 -16.61 14.58 -16.39
CA SER A 211 -17.67 15.25 -15.63
C SER A 211 -17.18 16.49 -14.91
#